data_AF-D2VKX5-F1
#
_entry.id   AF-D2VKX5-F1
#
_cell.length_a   1.000
_cell.length_b   1.000
_cell.length_c   1.000
_cell.angle_alpha   90.00
_cell.angle_beta   90.00
_cell.angle_gamma   90.00
#
_symmetry.space_group_name_H-M   'P 1'
#
loop_
_entity.id
_entity.type
_entity.pdbx_description
1 polymer ?
#
loop_
_entity_poly.entity_id
_entity_poly.type
_entity_poly.pdbx_seq_one_letter_code
_entity_poly.pdbx_strand_id
1 'polypeptide(L)'
;MTHVNGKPILVNYAEKHVKHVDCECCAEAGFEGPEKRLELDFRPIASDLPIYQQYKDKHRDGSEEDDISNFYNLMNVTDETWQSMLDLACCRILSKKTNEHFVSYVLSESSLFVFKRKLVIKTCGTTTLLGILKKLKEIAATQGLEAELVIFSRKNYVFPHRQPHYHSSFEEELKYLTDDFPGGEGHVVGSVLSDHWYIYICDMQGVDDQITKDPDQTLEVLMHDLDPAVMRQFMEEARKERAPGVTIEQQSGIDKLLPGSEIDSFEFDPCGYSMNGLLGKTYWTIHITPEDSCSFVSFETNVKTSKIENYSELIERVIHTFRPGRFTVTLFADDHWDIQHELHRTPSKQCLSDEHTTLLDQESFQIHNSNLMKTYSAFTNLALGDEYKLKSKTFYEFTGGYNLTFTNFAKIK
;
A
#
# COMPACT_ATOMS: atom_id res chain seq x y z
N MET A 1 -12.42 -30.52 1.25
CA MET A 1 -11.20 -30.07 1.96
C MET A 1 -10.36 -31.29 2.27
N THR A 2 -9.20 -31.43 1.65
CA THR A 2 -8.23 -32.47 1.99
C THR A 2 -7.44 -32.01 3.22
N HIS A 3 -7.50 -32.81 4.28
CA HIS A 3 -6.74 -32.59 5.52
C HIS A 3 -5.64 -33.65 5.58
N VAL A 4 -4.41 -33.27 5.91
CA VAL A 4 -3.39 -34.20 6.39
C VAL A 4 -2.92 -33.67 7.75
N ASN A 5 -3.00 -34.52 8.78
CA ASN A 5 -2.61 -34.21 10.15
C ASN A 5 -3.28 -32.99 10.78
N GLY A 6 -4.53 -32.68 10.41
CA GLY A 6 -5.32 -31.62 11.04
C GLY A 6 -4.84 -30.18 10.74
N LYS A 7 -3.85 -30.01 9.84
CA LYS A 7 -3.46 -28.71 9.30
C LYS A 7 -4.05 -28.54 7.88
N PRO A 8 -4.62 -27.36 7.55
CA PRO A 8 -5.06 -27.09 6.19
C PRO A 8 -3.85 -27.06 5.26
N ILE A 9 -3.83 -27.91 4.24
CA ILE A 9 -2.86 -27.78 3.15
C ILE A 9 -3.37 -26.65 2.25
N LEU A 10 -2.60 -25.56 2.14
CA LEU A 10 -2.74 -24.58 1.05
C LEU A 10 -2.25 -25.24 -0.24
N VAL A 11 -3.03 -26.18 -0.78
CA VAL A 11 -2.89 -26.54 -2.19
C VAL A 11 -3.37 -25.31 -2.95
N ASN A 12 -2.46 -24.69 -3.70
CA ASN A 12 -2.66 -23.58 -4.63
C ASN A 12 -4.15 -23.40 -4.99
N TYR A 13 -4.85 -22.52 -4.26
CA TYR A 13 -6.30 -22.32 -4.45
C TYR A 13 -6.62 -21.82 -5.88
N ALA A 14 -5.59 -21.27 -6.54
CA ALA A 14 -5.56 -20.91 -7.96
C ALA A 14 -5.87 -22.08 -8.91
N GLU A 15 -5.50 -23.32 -8.60
CA GLU A 15 -5.66 -24.47 -9.52
C GLU A 15 -7.13 -24.81 -9.83
N LYS A 16 -8.08 -24.45 -8.98
CA LYS A 16 -9.50 -24.73 -9.22
C LYS A 16 -10.17 -23.78 -10.21
N HIS A 17 -9.63 -22.58 -10.43
CA HIS A 17 -10.30 -21.53 -11.19
C HIS A 17 -9.41 -20.81 -12.22
N VAL A 18 -8.09 -21.01 -12.19
CA VAL A 18 -7.16 -20.50 -13.19
C VAL A 18 -6.64 -21.66 -14.02
N LYS A 19 -6.98 -21.70 -15.31
CA LYS A 19 -6.24 -22.55 -16.26
C LYS A 19 -4.84 -21.95 -16.36
N HIS A 20 -3.89 -22.51 -15.63
CA HIS A 20 -2.48 -22.22 -15.87
C HIS A 20 -2.20 -22.55 -17.33
N VAL A 21 -1.77 -21.55 -18.11
CA VAL A 21 -1.13 -21.81 -19.40
C VAL A 21 0.25 -22.30 -19.04
N ASP A 22 0.36 -23.60 -18.75
CA ASP A 22 1.62 -24.26 -18.48
C ASP A 22 2.42 -24.30 -19.79
N CYS A 23 3.21 -23.25 -20.05
CA CYS A 23 4.39 -23.42 -20.89
C CYS A 23 5.38 -24.25 -20.09
N GLU A 24 5.90 -25.35 -20.66
CA GLU A 24 7.00 -26.13 -20.07
C GLU A 24 8.24 -25.26 -19.75
N CYS A 25 8.36 -24.09 -20.39
CA CYS A 25 9.38 -23.09 -20.12
C CYS A 25 9.18 -22.28 -18.82
N CYS A 26 8.00 -22.33 -18.21
CA CYS A 26 7.58 -21.46 -17.10
C CYS A 26 7.48 -22.17 -15.75
N ALA A 27 7.58 -23.51 -15.69
CA ALA A 27 7.53 -24.26 -14.43
C ALA A 27 8.70 -23.92 -13.49
N GLU A 28 9.84 -23.46 -14.05
CA GLU A 28 11.02 -23.03 -13.29
C GLU A 28 11.02 -21.52 -12.96
N ALA A 29 10.01 -20.75 -13.38
CA ALA A 29 10.08 -19.29 -13.39
C ALA A 29 9.89 -18.63 -12.01
N GLY A 30 9.56 -19.36 -10.94
CA GLY A 30 9.41 -18.79 -9.60
C GLY A 30 8.10 -18.01 -9.36
N PHE A 31 8.02 -17.35 -8.21
CA PHE A 31 6.83 -16.61 -7.75
C PHE A 31 6.82 -15.16 -8.25
N GLU A 32 5.64 -14.62 -8.57
CA GLU A 32 5.50 -13.19 -8.91
C GLU A 32 5.40 -12.36 -7.63
N GLY A 33 6.54 -11.83 -7.19
CA GLY A 33 6.63 -10.93 -6.05
C GLY A 33 5.88 -9.59 -6.24
N PRO A 34 6.10 -8.83 -7.33
CA PRO A 34 5.46 -7.53 -7.52
C PRO A 34 3.95 -7.54 -7.32
N GLU A 35 3.51 -6.66 -6.43
CA GLU A 35 2.14 -6.64 -5.92
C GLU A 35 1.21 -5.75 -6.74
N LYS A 36 -0.06 -6.10 -6.70
CA LYS A 36 -1.20 -5.28 -7.10
C LYS A 36 -1.77 -4.63 -5.85
N ARG A 37 -1.93 -3.32 -5.86
CA ARG A 37 -2.47 -2.53 -4.77
C ARG A 37 -3.74 -1.83 -5.22
N LEU A 38 -4.79 -1.93 -4.41
CA LEU A 38 -6.05 -1.23 -4.62
C LEU A 38 -6.43 -0.50 -3.35
N GLU A 39 -6.66 0.79 -3.47
CA GLU A 39 -7.10 1.68 -2.42
C GLU A 39 -8.39 2.37 -2.85
N LEU A 40 -9.39 2.35 -1.96
CA LEU A 40 -10.63 3.09 -2.15
C LEU A 40 -10.92 3.92 -0.91
N ASP A 41 -11.15 5.20 -1.11
CA ASP A 41 -11.85 6.03 -0.15
C ASP A 41 -13.32 6.10 -0.52
N PHE A 42 -14.16 6.23 0.50
CA PHE A 42 -15.59 6.21 0.38
C PHE A 42 -16.21 7.46 1.00
N ARG A 43 -17.31 7.90 0.40
CA ARG A 43 -18.19 8.93 0.94
C ARG A 43 -19.60 8.35 1.12
N PRO A 44 -20.44 8.95 1.98
CA PRO A 44 -21.86 8.64 1.98
C PRO A 44 -22.45 8.77 0.58
N ILE A 45 -23.43 7.93 0.24
CA ILE A 45 -24.15 8.03 -1.04
C ILE A 45 -24.65 9.45 -1.28
N ALA A 46 -24.71 9.86 -2.55
CA ALA A 46 -25.02 11.24 -2.92
C ALA A 46 -26.31 11.81 -2.29
N SER A 47 -27.34 10.98 -2.08
CA SER A 47 -28.59 11.39 -1.43
C SER A 47 -28.43 11.81 0.03
N ASP A 48 -27.41 11.27 0.70
CA ASP A 48 -27.21 11.38 2.15
C ASP A 48 -26.13 12.41 2.49
N LEU A 49 -25.35 12.87 1.50
CA LEU A 49 -24.30 13.88 1.66
C LEU A 49 -24.77 15.15 2.41
N PRO A 50 -25.94 15.77 2.10
CA PRO A 50 -26.38 16.97 2.81
C PRO A 50 -26.66 16.72 4.29
N ILE A 51 -27.19 15.54 4.64
CA ILE A 51 -27.49 15.16 6.03
C ILE A 51 -26.19 14.90 6.77
N TYR A 52 -25.27 14.18 6.15
CA TYR A 52 -23.96 13.89 6.71
C TYR A 52 -23.14 15.17 6.96
N GLN A 53 -23.24 16.17 6.07
CA GLN A 53 -22.56 17.44 6.25
C GLN A 53 -23.09 18.21 7.46
N GLN A 54 -24.43 18.32 7.58
CA GLN A 54 -25.06 18.95 8.74
C GLN A 54 -24.67 18.27 10.06
N TYR A 55 -24.45 16.95 10.03
CA TYR A 55 -23.93 16.20 11.15
C TYR A 55 -22.47 16.58 11.48
N LYS A 56 -21.56 16.55 10.49
CA LYS A 56 -20.14 16.94 10.71
C LYS A 56 -20.01 18.36 11.24
N ASP A 57 -20.78 19.31 10.71
CA ASP A 57 -20.72 20.71 11.14
C ASP A 57 -21.14 20.89 12.60
N LYS A 58 -22.12 20.11 13.07
CA LYS A 58 -22.58 20.12 14.47
C LYS A 58 -21.61 19.43 15.43
N HIS A 59 -20.77 18.52 14.96
CA HIS A 59 -19.88 17.70 15.80
C HIS A 59 -18.39 17.95 15.48
N ARG A 60 -18.10 19.16 15.00
CA ARG A 60 -16.74 19.61 14.68
C ARG A 60 -15.81 19.65 15.90
N ASP A 61 -16.36 19.62 17.12
CA ASP A 61 -15.63 19.60 18.39
C ASP A 61 -15.25 18.19 18.89
N GLY A 62 -15.64 17.14 18.17
CA GLY A 62 -15.34 15.75 18.55
C GLY A 62 -16.17 15.21 19.71
N SER A 63 -17.29 15.84 20.05
CA SER A 63 -18.28 15.26 20.97
C SER A 63 -18.97 14.03 20.34
N GLU A 64 -19.29 13.06 21.21
CA GLU A 64 -19.65 11.63 21.02
C GLU A 64 -20.02 11.14 19.60
N GLU A 65 -19.45 9.98 19.21
CA GLU A 65 -19.80 9.24 17.99
C GLU A 65 -21.27 8.79 18.03
N ASP A 66 -22.15 9.58 17.42
CA ASP A 66 -23.59 9.29 17.28
C ASP A 66 -23.85 8.23 16.18
N ASP A 67 -25.05 7.61 16.23
CA ASP A 67 -25.54 6.52 15.36
C ASP A 67 -25.30 6.76 13.85
N ILE A 68 -25.33 8.01 13.38
CA ILE A 68 -25.17 8.36 11.96
C ILE A 68 -23.73 8.09 11.48
N SER A 69 -22.72 8.44 12.28
CA SER A 69 -21.32 8.17 11.91
C SER A 69 -21.00 6.68 11.93
N ASN A 70 -21.69 5.94 12.81
CA ASN A 70 -21.55 4.50 12.90
C ASN A 70 -22.22 3.77 11.74
N PHE A 71 -23.19 4.38 11.06
CA PHE A 71 -23.81 3.81 9.85
C PHE A 71 -22.85 3.76 8.65
N TYR A 72 -22.06 4.82 8.44
CA TYR A 72 -21.09 4.92 7.33
C TYR A 72 -19.72 4.33 7.70
N ASN A 73 -19.72 3.05 8.08
CA ASN A 73 -18.56 2.41 8.69
C ASN A 73 -18.32 0.99 8.13
N LEU A 74 -17.34 0.85 7.24
CA LEU A 74 -16.94 -0.45 6.69
C LEU A 74 -16.45 -1.44 7.75
N MET A 75 -16.01 -0.97 8.93
CA MET A 75 -15.60 -1.87 10.01
C MET A 75 -16.77 -2.68 10.59
N ASN A 76 -18.02 -2.31 10.31
CA ASN A 76 -19.20 -3.08 10.71
C ASN A 76 -19.44 -4.30 9.82
N VAL A 77 -18.77 -4.40 8.67
CA VAL A 77 -18.91 -5.52 7.73
C VAL A 77 -18.25 -6.78 8.32
N THR A 78 -18.97 -7.91 8.25
CA THR A 78 -18.53 -9.16 8.88
C THR A 78 -17.37 -9.83 8.13
N ASP A 79 -16.61 -10.64 8.87
CA ASP A 79 -15.47 -11.40 8.33
C ASP A 79 -15.91 -12.36 7.22
N GLU A 80 -17.09 -12.97 7.32
CA GLU A 80 -17.65 -13.85 6.28
C GLU A 80 -17.95 -13.09 5.00
N THR A 81 -18.42 -11.83 5.12
CA THR A 81 -18.70 -10.98 3.97
C THR A 81 -17.40 -10.59 3.28
N TRP A 82 -16.37 -10.20 4.05
CA TRP A 82 -15.04 -9.94 3.51
C TRP A 82 -14.42 -11.19 2.88
N GLN A 83 -14.51 -12.34 3.53
CA GLN A 83 -14.02 -13.60 2.96
C GLN A 83 -14.73 -13.94 1.66
N SER A 84 -16.06 -13.73 1.56
CA SER A 84 -16.80 -14.00 0.32
C SER A 84 -16.35 -13.12 -0.86
N MET A 85 -15.87 -11.91 -0.58
CA MET A 85 -15.26 -11.02 -1.58
C MET A 85 -13.86 -11.51 -1.94
N LEU A 86 -13.05 -11.84 -0.94
CA LEU A 86 -11.68 -12.32 -1.12
C LEU A 86 -11.62 -13.66 -1.87
N ASP A 87 -12.62 -14.51 -1.73
CA ASP A 87 -12.77 -15.76 -2.48
C ASP A 87 -12.81 -15.50 -4.00
N LEU A 88 -13.33 -14.35 -4.46
CA LEU A 88 -13.34 -13.96 -5.89
C LEU A 88 -11.93 -13.67 -6.42
N ALA A 89 -11.00 -13.31 -5.54
CA ALA A 89 -9.59 -13.13 -5.86
C ALA A 89 -8.74 -14.38 -5.53
N CYS A 90 -9.34 -15.48 -5.06
CA CYS A 90 -8.62 -16.64 -4.52
C CYS A 90 -7.77 -16.32 -3.28
N CYS A 91 -8.16 -15.32 -2.48
CA CYS A 91 -7.51 -14.94 -1.23
C CYS A 91 -8.26 -15.49 -0.01
N ARG A 92 -7.52 -15.84 1.03
CA ARG A 92 -8.10 -16.30 2.31
C ARG A 92 -7.59 -15.49 3.49
N ILE A 93 -8.49 -15.16 4.42
CA ILE A 93 -8.14 -14.58 5.73
C ILE A 93 -7.43 -15.64 6.57
N LEU A 94 -6.21 -15.34 6.99
CA LEU A 94 -5.39 -16.19 7.87
C LEU A 94 -5.48 -15.74 9.32
N SER A 95 -5.43 -14.42 9.53
CA SER A 95 -5.49 -13.80 10.85
C SER A 95 -6.17 -12.43 10.75
N LYS A 96 -6.62 -11.94 11.90
CA LYS A 96 -7.31 -10.66 12.06
C LYS A 96 -6.84 -9.97 13.33
N LYS A 97 -6.55 -8.68 13.21
CA LYS A 97 -6.45 -7.76 14.35
C LYS A 97 -7.34 -6.55 14.14
N THR A 98 -7.71 -5.91 15.24
CA THR A 98 -8.58 -4.73 15.22
C THR A 98 -8.13 -3.75 16.28
N ASN A 99 -8.10 -2.47 15.92
CA ASN A 99 -7.98 -1.38 16.88
C ASN A 99 -9.14 -0.38 16.70
N GLU A 100 -9.10 0.76 17.37
CA GLU A 100 -10.16 1.77 17.33
C GLU A 100 -10.32 2.47 15.94
N HIS A 101 -9.36 2.30 15.04
CA HIS A 101 -9.32 3.02 13.76
C HIS A 101 -9.55 2.12 12.54
N PHE A 102 -9.09 0.86 12.59
CA PHE A 102 -9.21 -0.08 11.48
C PHE A 102 -9.18 -1.55 11.91
N VAL A 103 -9.68 -2.38 11.00
CA VAL A 103 -9.52 -3.83 11.02
C VAL A 103 -8.42 -4.21 10.04
N SER A 104 -7.50 -5.06 10.47
CA SER A 104 -6.40 -5.58 9.66
C SER A 104 -6.56 -7.09 9.49
N TYR A 105 -6.38 -7.56 8.27
CA TYR A 105 -6.39 -8.98 7.92
C TYR A 105 -5.09 -9.36 7.25
N VAL A 106 -4.38 -10.32 7.84
CA VAL A 106 -3.32 -11.05 7.15
C VAL A 106 -3.99 -12.10 6.28
N LEU A 107 -3.67 -12.08 4.99
CA LEU A 107 -4.25 -12.98 4.00
C LEU A 107 -3.20 -14.00 3.52
N SER A 108 -3.64 -14.99 2.73
CA SER A 108 -2.75 -15.88 1.99
C SER A 108 -1.88 -15.08 1.00
N GLU A 109 -0.73 -14.63 1.48
CA GLU A 109 0.28 -13.80 0.80
C GLU A 109 -0.23 -12.41 0.39
N SER A 110 -0.98 -11.75 1.27
CA SER A 110 -1.63 -10.46 0.96
C SER A 110 -2.05 -9.77 2.25
N SER A 111 -2.48 -8.52 2.15
CA SER A 111 -3.03 -7.76 3.29
C SER A 111 -4.26 -6.97 2.91
N LEU A 112 -5.20 -6.89 3.86
CA LEU A 112 -6.40 -6.05 3.76
C LEU A 112 -6.52 -5.19 5.03
N PHE A 113 -6.68 -3.89 4.85
CA PHE A 113 -6.92 -2.90 5.89
C PHE A 113 -8.26 -2.21 5.63
N VAL A 114 -9.15 -2.25 6.62
CA VAL A 114 -10.51 -1.71 6.54
C VAL A 114 -10.69 -0.65 7.61
N PHE A 115 -10.74 0.61 7.20
CA PHE A 115 -11.07 1.77 8.03
C PHE A 115 -12.57 2.08 7.90
N LYS A 116 -13.09 3.05 8.66
CA LYS A 116 -14.51 3.46 8.56
C LYS A 116 -14.94 3.75 7.11
N ARG A 117 -14.11 4.48 6.36
CA ARG A 117 -14.41 4.96 5.00
C ARG A 117 -13.23 4.83 4.04
N LYS A 118 -12.29 3.95 4.33
CA LYS A 118 -11.14 3.65 3.49
C LYS A 118 -10.88 2.15 3.51
N LEU A 119 -10.48 1.61 2.37
CA LEU A 119 -10.03 0.23 2.26
C LEU A 119 -8.72 0.21 1.46
N VAL A 120 -7.74 -0.54 1.96
CA VAL A 120 -6.49 -0.83 1.25
C VAL A 120 -6.34 -2.34 1.17
N ILE A 121 -6.17 -2.86 -0.03
CA ILE A 121 -5.87 -4.27 -0.26
C ILE A 121 -4.67 -4.42 -1.19
N LYS A 122 -3.74 -5.28 -0.79
CA LYS A 122 -2.52 -5.55 -1.55
C LYS A 122 -2.33 -7.04 -1.71
N THR A 123 -2.10 -7.46 -2.95
CA THR A 123 -2.00 -8.88 -3.31
C THR A 123 -0.85 -9.16 -4.26
N CYS A 124 -0.21 -10.32 -4.14
CA CYS A 124 0.86 -10.76 -5.05
C CYS A 124 0.46 -12.01 -5.86
N GLY A 125 1.43 -12.58 -6.58
CA GLY A 125 1.22 -13.76 -7.41
C GLY A 125 0.27 -13.49 -8.58
N THR A 126 -0.54 -14.50 -8.88
CA THR A 126 -1.56 -14.47 -9.95
C THR A 126 -2.96 -14.13 -9.41
N THR A 127 -3.04 -13.46 -8.28
CA THR A 127 -4.31 -13.02 -7.68
C THR A 127 -5.04 -12.06 -8.61
N THR A 128 -6.35 -12.29 -8.84
CA THR A 128 -7.20 -11.46 -9.69
C THR A 128 -7.83 -10.32 -8.89
N LEU A 129 -7.00 -9.41 -8.38
CA LEU A 129 -7.43 -8.34 -7.46
C LEU A 129 -8.61 -7.53 -7.99
N LEU A 130 -8.58 -7.07 -9.24
CA LEU A 130 -9.67 -6.26 -9.79
C LEU A 130 -11.00 -7.01 -9.89
N GLY A 131 -10.98 -8.35 -9.91
CA GLY A 131 -12.19 -9.18 -9.90
C GLY A 131 -13.09 -8.97 -8.68
N ILE A 132 -12.59 -8.37 -7.60
CA ILE A 132 -13.39 -8.08 -6.40
C ILE A 132 -14.23 -6.81 -6.53
N LEU A 133 -13.94 -5.91 -7.48
CA LEU A 133 -14.46 -4.53 -7.49
C LEU A 133 -15.98 -4.46 -7.42
N LYS A 134 -16.68 -5.31 -8.18
CA LYS A 134 -18.14 -5.37 -8.15
C LYS A 134 -18.66 -5.71 -6.74
N LYS A 135 -18.10 -6.75 -6.12
CA LYS A 135 -18.53 -7.21 -4.80
C LYS A 135 -18.17 -6.20 -3.71
N LEU A 136 -17.02 -5.54 -3.84
CA LEU A 136 -16.60 -4.47 -2.94
C LEU A 136 -17.60 -3.30 -2.97
N LYS A 137 -18.04 -2.86 -4.15
CA LYS A 137 -19.07 -1.82 -4.28
C LYS A 137 -20.40 -2.23 -3.66
N GLU A 138 -20.82 -3.48 -3.87
CA GLU A 138 -22.04 -4.02 -3.23
C GLU A 138 -21.94 -3.97 -1.70
N ILE A 139 -20.77 -4.34 -1.14
CA ILE A 139 -20.51 -4.28 0.30
C ILE A 139 -20.56 -2.84 0.81
N ALA A 140 -19.86 -1.90 0.15
CA ALA A 140 -19.87 -0.49 0.54
C ALA A 140 -21.28 0.10 0.52
N ALA A 141 -22.09 -0.22 -0.50
CA ALA A 141 -23.48 0.22 -0.59
C ALA A 141 -24.35 -0.25 0.59
N THR A 142 -24.07 -1.41 1.19
CA THR A 142 -24.77 -1.86 2.41
C THR A 142 -24.50 -0.98 3.63
N GLN A 143 -23.40 -0.21 3.60
CA GLN A 143 -23.02 0.76 4.63
C GLN A 143 -23.39 2.19 4.22
N GLY A 144 -24.24 2.38 3.21
CA GLY A 144 -24.59 3.70 2.68
C GLY A 144 -23.41 4.45 2.07
N LEU A 145 -22.37 3.73 1.61
CA LEU A 145 -21.16 4.30 1.06
C LEU A 145 -21.05 4.09 -0.46
N GLU A 146 -20.52 5.09 -1.15
CA GLU A 146 -20.06 5.02 -2.53
C GLU A 146 -18.58 5.41 -2.64
N ALA A 147 -17.91 4.92 -3.67
CA ALA A 147 -16.49 5.25 -3.89
C ALA A 147 -16.33 6.75 -4.20
N GLU A 148 -15.29 7.36 -3.62
CA GLU A 148 -14.93 8.76 -3.81
C GLU A 148 -13.56 8.89 -4.49
N LEU A 149 -12.59 8.10 -4.04
CA LEU A 149 -11.25 8.00 -4.63
C LEU A 149 -10.97 6.53 -4.90
N VAL A 150 -10.47 6.22 -6.10
CA VAL A 150 -10.02 4.87 -6.47
C VAL A 150 -8.60 4.98 -6.98
N ILE A 151 -7.67 4.31 -6.30
CA ILE A 151 -6.28 4.20 -6.72
C ILE A 151 -5.96 2.73 -6.90
N PHE A 152 -5.60 2.36 -8.13
CA PHE A 152 -5.01 1.06 -8.42
C PHE A 152 -3.57 1.26 -8.86
N SER A 153 -2.63 0.56 -8.24
CA SER A 153 -1.22 0.69 -8.59
C SER A 153 -0.49 -0.62 -8.52
N ARG A 154 0.60 -0.71 -9.29
CA ARG A 154 1.55 -1.81 -9.23
C ARG A 154 2.86 -1.45 -9.87
N LYS A 155 3.92 -2.15 -9.47
CA LYS A 155 5.16 -2.18 -10.23
C LYS A 155 4.97 -2.97 -11.52
N ASN A 156 5.82 -2.74 -12.52
CA ASN A 156 5.95 -3.66 -13.63
C ASN A 156 6.30 -5.09 -13.15
N TYR A 157 5.58 -6.08 -13.70
CA TYR A 157 5.73 -7.49 -13.40
C TYR A 157 7.11 -8.03 -13.83
N VAL A 158 7.58 -9.06 -13.13
CA VAL A 158 8.66 -9.94 -13.59
C VAL A 158 8.13 -10.93 -14.63
N PHE A 159 6.92 -11.45 -14.45
CA PHE A 159 6.30 -12.44 -15.34
C PHE A 159 4.94 -11.98 -15.90
N PRO A 160 4.90 -10.89 -16.69
CA PRO A 160 3.63 -10.33 -17.19
C PRO A 160 2.78 -11.33 -17.97
N HIS A 161 3.40 -12.26 -18.71
CA HIS A 161 2.71 -13.28 -19.51
C HIS A 161 1.97 -14.35 -18.67
N ARG A 162 2.22 -14.42 -17.36
CA ARG A 162 1.54 -15.35 -16.45
C ARG A 162 0.34 -14.72 -15.74
N GLN A 163 0.16 -13.41 -15.88
CA GLN A 163 -0.90 -12.71 -15.19
C GLN A 163 -2.26 -13.04 -15.83
N PRO A 164 -3.27 -13.40 -15.02
CA PRO A 164 -4.57 -13.81 -15.52
C PRO A 164 -5.38 -12.63 -16.09
N HIS A 165 -6.57 -12.94 -16.58
CA HIS A 165 -7.57 -11.93 -16.94
C HIS A 165 -7.76 -10.89 -15.82
N TYR A 166 -8.07 -9.66 -16.24
CA TYR A 166 -8.01 -8.42 -15.47
C TYR A 166 -6.62 -7.84 -15.25
N HIS A 167 -5.55 -8.62 -15.42
CA HIS A 167 -4.19 -8.21 -15.08
C HIS A 167 -3.15 -8.56 -16.15
N SER A 168 -3.59 -9.00 -17.34
CA SER A 168 -2.66 -9.44 -18.40
C SER A 168 -1.88 -8.28 -19.02
N SER A 169 -2.40 -7.05 -18.92
CA SER A 169 -1.72 -5.82 -19.30
C SER A 169 -2.30 -4.63 -18.55
N PHE A 170 -1.55 -3.52 -18.53
CA PHE A 170 -2.08 -2.27 -17.95
C PHE A 170 -3.27 -1.71 -18.76
N GLU A 171 -3.30 -1.91 -20.08
CA GLU A 171 -4.45 -1.52 -20.90
C GLU A 171 -5.74 -2.24 -20.49
N GLU A 172 -5.64 -3.55 -20.20
CA GLU A 172 -6.79 -4.32 -19.72
C GLU A 172 -7.24 -3.86 -18.32
N GLU A 173 -6.29 -3.62 -17.42
CA GLU A 173 -6.56 -3.08 -16.07
C GLU A 173 -7.28 -1.73 -16.17
N LEU A 174 -6.79 -0.82 -17.02
CA LEU A 174 -7.41 0.49 -17.26
C LEU A 174 -8.82 0.36 -17.84
N LYS A 175 -9.01 -0.50 -18.85
CA LYS A 175 -10.34 -0.71 -19.43
C LYS A 175 -11.34 -1.17 -18.37
N TYR A 176 -10.97 -2.16 -17.56
CA TYR A 176 -11.82 -2.68 -16.51
C TYR A 176 -12.15 -1.64 -15.44
N LEU A 177 -11.16 -0.86 -15.01
CA LEU A 177 -11.34 0.22 -14.04
C LEU A 177 -12.23 1.35 -14.59
N THR A 178 -11.98 1.78 -15.83
CA THR A 178 -12.72 2.88 -16.47
C THR A 178 -14.17 2.51 -16.80
N ASP A 179 -14.50 1.23 -16.99
CA ASP A 179 -15.89 0.77 -17.14
C ASP A 179 -16.73 1.09 -15.89
N ASP A 180 -16.12 0.99 -14.70
CA ASP A 180 -16.76 1.30 -13.41
C ASP A 180 -16.56 2.76 -12.97
N PHE A 181 -15.45 3.38 -13.38
CA PHE A 181 -14.99 4.69 -12.94
C PHE A 181 -14.51 5.52 -14.15
N PRO A 182 -15.42 6.04 -14.98
CA PRO A 182 -15.09 6.60 -16.30
C PRO A 182 -14.26 7.88 -16.29
N GLY A 183 -14.15 8.56 -15.14
CA GLY A 183 -13.35 9.78 -14.98
C GLY A 183 -11.89 9.55 -14.59
N GLY A 184 -11.45 8.30 -14.43
CA GLY A 184 -10.10 8.00 -13.98
C GLY A 184 -9.05 7.99 -15.10
N GLU A 185 -7.81 8.19 -14.70
CA GLU A 185 -6.66 8.31 -15.59
C GLU A 185 -5.58 7.27 -15.25
N GLY A 186 -4.99 6.70 -16.29
CA GLY A 186 -3.87 5.76 -16.19
C GLY A 186 -2.54 6.43 -16.52
N HIS A 187 -1.55 6.22 -15.66
CA HIS A 187 -0.22 6.82 -15.75
C HIS A 187 0.89 5.78 -15.61
N VAL A 188 2.00 6.02 -16.30
CA VAL A 188 3.24 5.25 -16.16
C VAL A 188 4.33 6.18 -15.66
N VAL A 189 4.87 5.88 -14.49
CA VAL A 189 5.86 6.72 -13.81
C VAL A 189 7.21 6.02 -13.78
N GLY A 190 8.23 6.65 -14.34
CA GLY A 190 9.57 6.09 -14.53
C GLY A 190 9.83 5.65 -15.98
N SER A 191 10.95 4.94 -16.18
CA SER A 191 11.36 4.50 -17.52
C SER A 191 10.64 3.20 -17.91
N VAL A 192 9.95 3.21 -19.05
CA VAL A 192 9.31 2.02 -19.63
C VAL A 192 10.30 0.91 -20.00
N LEU A 193 11.60 1.22 -20.07
CA LEU A 193 12.67 0.25 -20.34
C LEU A 193 13.28 -0.36 -19.07
N SER A 194 12.87 0.08 -17.87
CA SER A 194 13.38 -0.42 -16.59
C SER A 194 12.25 -0.57 -15.57
N ASP A 195 12.59 -0.62 -14.28
CA ASP A 195 11.61 -0.52 -13.20
C ASP A 195 10.77 0.76 -13.35
N HIS A 196 9.45 0.60 -13.38
CA HIS A 196 8.46 1.67 -13.47
C HIS A 196 7.19 1.30 -12.71
N TRP A 197 6.39 2.32 -12.45
CA TRP A 197 5.15 2.25 -11.70
C TRP A 197 3.95 2.48 -12.61
N TYR A 198 2.97 1.59 -12.53
CA TYR A 198 1.66 1.78 -13.12
C TYR A 198 0.72 2.29 -12.04
N ILE A 199 -0.02 3.34 -12.35
CA ILE A 199 -1.03 3.88 -11.44
C ILE A 199 -2.24 4.34 -12.24
N TYR A 200 -3.41 3.88 -11.82
CA TYR A 200 -4.70 4.42 -12.18
C TYR A 200 -5.23 5.19 -10.98
N ILE A 201 -5.71 6.41 -11.24
CA ILE A 201 -6.34 7.26 -10.22
C ILE A 201 -7.65 7.80 -10.78
N CYS A 202 -8.73 7.59 -10.04
CA CYS A 202 -10.01 8.23 -10.29
C CYS A 202 -10.42 8.97 -9.04
N ASP A 203 -10.27 10.29 -9.08
CA ASP A 203 -10.84 11.17 -8.07
C ASP A 203 -12.22 11.63 -8.56
N MET A 204 -13.27 11.15 -7.90
CA MET A 204 -14.67 11.51 -8.18
C MET A 204 -15.13 12.69 -7.31
N GLN A 205 -14.20 13.44 -6.73
CA GLN A 205 -14.48 14.76 -6.18
C GLN A 205 -14.86 15.71 -7.32
N GLY A 206 -15.97 16.40 -7.15
CA GLY A 206 -16.40 17.45 -8.06
C GLY A 206 -16.91 18.63 -7.25
N VAL A 207 -16.15 19.73 -7.19
CA VAL A 207 -16.50 21.09 -6.71
C VAL A 207 -17.11 21.21 -5.29
N ASP A 208 -17.50 20.11 -4.64
CA ASP A 208 -17.98 20.02 -3.27
C ASP A 208 -16.88 19.47 -2.36
N ASP A 209 -15.87 20.32 -2.09
CA ASP A 209 -14.81 20.17 -1.06
C ASP A 209 -15.37 20.10 0.39
N GLN A 210 -16.59 19.62 0.59
CA GLN A 210 -17.32 19.78 1.85
C GLN A 210 -16.91 18.76 2.93
N ILE A 211 -16.33 17.62 2.53
CA ILE A 211 -15.81 16.62 3.47
C ILE A 211 -14.31 16.82 3.65
N THR A 212 -13.91 17.44 4.76
CA THR A 212 -12.51 17.46 5.19
C THR A 212 -11.95 16.03 5.29
N LYS A 213 -10.88 15.76 4.52
CA LYS A 213 -10.08 14.54 4.58
C LYS A 213 -8.94 14.71 5.57
N ASP A 214 -8.63 13.63 6.29
CA ASP A 214 -7.34 13.56 6.99
C ASP A 214 -6.27 13.49 5.90
N PRO A 215 -5.18 14.27 5.98
CA PRO A 215 -4.08 14.15 5.02
C PRO A 215 -3.57 12.71 4.97
N ASP A 216 -3.42 12.19 3.77
CA ASP A 216 -3.01 10.82 3.52
C ASP A 216 -1.72 10.74 2.71
N GLN A 217 -0.99 9.68 2.97
CA GLN A 217 0.28 9.41 2.36
C GLN A 217 0.61 7.93 2.49
N THR A 218 1.27 7.40 1.48
CA THR A 218 1.70 6.01 1.44
C THR A 218 3.15 5.95 0.99
N LEU A 219 4.00 5.34 1.82
CA LEU A 219 5.36 4.98 1.50
C LEU A 219 5.39 3.49 1.13
N GLU A 220 5.93 3.15 -0.05
CA GLU A 220 6.27 1.76 -0.39
C GLU A 220 7.76 1.62 -0.71
N VAL A 221 8.36 0.53 -0.23
CA VAL A 221 9.74 0.13 -0.54
C VAL A 221 9.69 -1.28 -1.10
N LEU A 222 10.02 -1.42 -2.39
CA LEU A 222 9.94 -2.68 -3.13
C LEU A 222 11.34 -3.16 -3.47
N MET A 223 11.69 -4.35 -3.00
CA MET A 223 13.06 -4.82 -2.90
C MET A 223 13.24 -6.12 -3.67
N HIS A 224 14.31 -6.20 -4.45
CA HIS A 224 14.66 -7.37 -5.25
C HIS A 224 16.12 -7.78 -5.00
N ASP A 225 16.44 -9.00 -5.42
CA ASP A 225 17.80 -9.54 -5.41
C ASP A 225 18.37 -9.51 -3.98
N LEU A 226 17.60 -10.04 -3.00
CA LEU A 226 17.90 -9.95 -1.57
C LEU A 226 19.11 -10.82 -1.18
N ASP A 227 19.79 -10.43 -0.10
CA ASP A 227 20.87 -11.23 0.48
C ASP A 227 20.34 -12.63 0.91
N PRO A 228 20.84 -13.73 0.31
CA PRO A 228 20.35 -15.08 0.63
C PRO A 228 20.53 -15.46 2.10
N ALA A 229 21.52 -14.89 2.79
CA ALA A 229 21.70 -15.13 4.22
C ALA A 229 20.59 -14.48 5.05
N VAL A 230 20.07 -13.33 4.61
CA VAL A 230 18.92 -12.67 5.24
C VAL A 230 17.65 -13.46 4.93
N MET A 231 17.43 -13.83 3.66
CA MET A 231 16.22 -14.55 3.22
C MET A 231 16.08 -15.92 3.86
N ARG A 232 17.19 -16.60 4.16
CA ARG A 232 17.19 -17.90 4.86
C ARG A 232 16.37 -17.90 6.15
N GLN A 233 16.27 -16.77 6.85
CA GLN A 233 15.49 -16.66 8.10
C GLN A 233 14.00 -16.97 7.92
N PHE A 234 13.48 -16.84 6.69
CA PHE A 234 12.07 -17.04 6.32
C PHE A 234 11.84 -18.38 5.59
N MET A 235 12.79 -19.30 5.68
CA MET A 235 12.69 -20.68 5.19
C MET A 235 12.34 -21.63 6.35
N GLU A 236 11.69 -22.76 6.06
CA GLU A 236 11.28 -23.75 7.05
C GLU A 236 12.45 -24.24 7.93
N GLU A 237 13.64 -24.43 7.36
CA GLU A 237 14.82 -24.92 8.07
C GLU A 237 15.23 -23.95 9.19
N ALA A 238 15.36 -22.66 8.88
CA ALA A 238 15.74 -21.65 9.88
C ALA A 238 14.66 -21.46 10.94
N ARG A 239 13.39 -21.57 10.56
CA ARG A 239 12.27 -21.54 11.52
C ARG A 239 12.35 -22.68 12.53
N LYS A 240 12.75 -23.89 12.12
CA LYS A 240 12.95 -25.04 13.01
C LYS A 240 14.16 -24.87 13.94
N GLU A 241 15.16 -24.10 13.53
CA GLU A 241 16.37 -23.81 14.29
C GLU A 241 16.24 -22.58 15.22
N ARG A 242 15.13 -21.83 15.14
CA ARG A 242 14.91 -20.61 15.92
C ARG A 242 14.92 -20.89 17.42
N ALA A 243 15.64 -20.04 18.16
CA ALA A 243 15.72 -20.15 19.62
C ALA A 243 14.33 -20.09 20.28
N PRO A 244 14.05 -20.91 21.31
CA PRO A 244 12.78 -20.89 22.00
C PRO A 244 12.42 -19.50 22.55
N GLY A 245 11.20 -19.04 22.29
CA GLY A 245 10.69 -17.75 22.76
C GLY A 245 11.13 -16.53 21.94
N VAL A 246 11.96 -16.70 20.91
CA VAL A 246 12.30 -15.65 19.94
C VAL A 246 11.33 -15.72 18.77
N THR A 247 10.72 -14.60 18.41
CA THR A 247 9.86 -14.51 17.23
C THR A 247 10.67 -14.19 15.97
N ILE A 248 10.11 -14.45 14.78
CA ILE A 248 10.79 -14.11 13.53
C ILE A 248 11.02 -12.60 13.40
N GLU A 249 10.12 -11.78 13.92
CA GLU A 249 10.23 -10.32 13.92
C GLU A 249 11.44 -9.86 14.73
N GLN A 250 11.63 -10.43 15.93
CA GLN A 250 12.78 -10.13 16.80
C GLN A 250 14.10 -10.60 16.18
N GLN A 251 14.09 -11.78 15.55
CA GLN A 251 15.29 -12.36 14.93
C GLN A 251 15.73 -11.56 13.70
N SER A 252 14.78 -11.20 12.85
CA SER A 252 15.03 -10.45 11.61
C SER A 252 15.25 -8.95 11.84
N GLY A 253 14.74 -8.40 12.95
CA GLY A 253 14.74 -6.97 13.24
C GLY A 253 13.53 -6.21 12.71
N ILE A 254 12.52 -6.90 12.16
CA ILE A 254 11.26 -6.30 11.69
C ILE A 254 10.56 -5.55 12.83
N ASP A 255 10.63 -6.05 14.07
CA ASP A 255 10.04 -5.42 15.25
C ASP A 255 10.56 -4.00 15.54
N LYS A 256 11.72 -3.65 14.96
CA LYS A 256 12.38 -2.34 15.15
C LYS A 256 12.07 -1.34 14.05
N LEU A 257 11.37 -1.73 12.98
CA LEU A 257 11.09 -0.83 11.85
C LEU A 257 10.13 0.29 12.26
N LEU A 258 9.04 -0.07 12.96
CA LEU A 258 8.07 0.85 13.55
C LEU A 258 7.74 0.42 15.00
N PRO A 259 8.60 0.77 15.97
CA PRO A 259 8.46 0.35 17.36
C PRO A 259 7.13 0.77 17.99
N GLY A 260 6.59 -0.07 18.87
CA GLY A 260 5.29 0.15 19.53
C GLY A 260 4.09 -0.32 18.73
N SER A 261 4.29 -0.82 17.51
CA SER A 261 3.23 -1.43 16.71
C SER A 261 2.82 -2.78 17.29
N GLU A 262 1.53 -3.10 17.21
CA GLU A 262 1.05 -4.47 17.36
C GLU A 262 1.23 -5.21 16.03
N ILE A 263 1.93 -6.34 16.04
CA ILE A 263 2.22 -7.14 14.83
C ILE A 263 1.33 -8.38 14.79
N ASP A 264 0.69 -8.61 13.64
CA ASP A 264 0.03 -9.85 13.25
C ASP A 264 0.82 -10.45 12.09
N SER A 265 1.34 -11.67 12.24
CA SER A 265 2.23 -12.26 11.24
C SER A 265 1.92 -13.72 10.97
N PHE A 266 2.36 -14.18 9.80
CA PHE A 266 2.19 -15.54 9.34
C PHE A 266 3.45 -16.02 8.60
N GLU A 267 3.99 -17.17 9.04
CA GLU A 267 5.08 -17.89 8.38
C GLU A 267 4.53 -19.02 7.51
N PHE A 268 4.73 -18.93 6.19
CA PHE A 268 4.24 -19.89 5.22
C PHE A 268 5.12 -21.16 5.17
N ASP A 269 4.58 -22.21 4.55
CA ASP A 269 5.22 -23.53 4.40
C ASP A 269 5.28 -23.86 2.90
N PRO A 270 6.45 -24.19 2.31
CA PRO A 270 7.76 -24.37 2.97
C PRO A 270 8.53 -23.08 3.27
N CYS A 271 8.10 -21.94 2.76
CA CYS A 271 8.78 -20.67 2.98
C CYS A 271 7.84 -19.50 2.75
N GLY A 272 8.28 -18.31 3.16
CA GLY A 272 7.56 -17.07 2.96
C GLY A 272 7.04 -16.49 4.27
N TYR A 273 6.78 -15.19 4.25
CA TYR A 273 6.32 -14.47 5.42
C TYR A 273 5.44 -13.28 5.04
N SER A 274 4.36 -13.07 5.78
CA SER A 274 3.52 -11.88 5.69
C SER A 274 3.25 -11.33 7.09
N MET A 275 3.20 -10.01 7.22
CA MET A 275 2.76 -9.38 8.46
C MET A 275 2.02 -8.08 8.21
N ASN A 276 1.14 -7.76 9.14
CA ASN A 276 0.54 -6.45 9.33
C ASN A 276 0.94 -5.88 10.68
N GLY A 277 1.22 -4.58 10.69
CA GLY A 277 1.47 -3.81 11.90
C GLY A 277 0.42 -2.73 12.10
N LEU A 278 -0.02 -2.56 13.36
CA LEU A 278 -1.02 -1.58 13.76
C LEU A 278 -0.43 -0.61 14.79
N LEU A 279 -0.51 0.70 14.52
CA LEU A 279 -0.04 1.76 15.41
C LEU A 279 -0.98 2.97 15.36
N GLY A 280 -2.02 2.98 16.19
CA GLY A 280 -3.08 3.98 16.09
C GLY A 280 -3.71 3.96 14.69
N LYS A 281 -3.78 5.12 14.01
CA LYS A 281 -4.26 5.23 12.61
C LYS A 281 -3.26 4.70 11.57
N THR A 282 -2.03 4.38 11.97
CA THR A 282 -1.00 3.90 11.05
C THR A 282 -1.07 2.39 10.88
N TYR A 283 -1.12 1.95 9.63
CA TYR A 283 -0.84 0.58 9.23
C TYR A 283 0.54 0.47 8.60
N TRP A 284 1.09 -0.73 8.63
CA TRP A 284 2.18 -1.13 7.77
C TRP A 284 2.11 -2.62 7.48
N THR A 285 2.72 -3.04 6.38
CA THR A 285 2.72 -4.45 5.95
C THR A 285 4.04 -4.81 5.32
N ILE A 286 4.44 -6.08 5.48
CA ILE A 286 5.60 -6.66 4.80
C ILE A 286 5.22 -8.00 4.20
N HIS A 287 5.57 -8.22 2.93
CA HIS A 287 5.48 -9.52 2.27
C HIS A 287 6.86 -9.96 1.79
N ILE A 288 7.21 -11.22 2.06
CA ILE A 288 8.54 -11.79 1.79
C ILE A 288 8.39 -13.07 0.98
N THR A 289 8.97 -13.05 -0.22
CA THR A 289 9.24 -14.21 -1.08
C THR A 289 10.75 -14.48 -1.00
N PRO A 290 11.21 -15.46 -0.19
CA PRO A 290 12.62 -15.63 0.11
C PRO A 290 13.41 -16.44 -0.94
N GLU A 291 12.75 -17.04 -1.93
CA GLU A 291 13.39 -17.90 -2.93
C GLU A 291 14.43 -17.13 -3.77
N ASP A 292 15.65 -17.65 -3.83
CA ASP A 292 16.81 -16.97 -4.44
C ASP A 292 16.56 -16.54 -5.91
N SER A 293 15.89 -17.38 -6.70
CA SER A 293 15.61 -17.13 -8.11
C SER A 293 14.66 -15.96 -8.36
N CYS A 294 13.85 -15.57 -7.38
CA CYS A 294 12.82 -14.55 -7.53
C CYS A 294 12.61 -13.74 -6.24
N SER A 295 13.68 -13.58 -5.45
CA SER A 295 13.57 -13.01 -4.11
C SER A 295 12.97 -11.60 -4.17
N PHE A 296 11.95 -11.39 -3.33
CA PHE A 296 11.19 -10.15 -3.29
C PHE A 296 10.75 -9.83 -1.87
N VAL A 297 10.90 -8.56 -1.48
CA VAL A 297 10.32 -8.04 -0.24
C VAL A 297 9.60 -6.74 -0.55
N SER A 298 8.37 -6.60 -0.08
CA SER A 298 7.66 -5.33 -0.04
C SER A 298 7.56 -4.83 1.39
N PHE A 299 7.67 -3.52 1.56
CA PHE A 299 7.30 -2.81 2.78
C PHE A 299 6.37 -1.66 2.38
N GLU A 300 5.26 -1.50 3.08
CA GLU A 300 4.31 -0.41 2.85
C GLU A 300 3.82 0.15 4.17
N THR A 301 3.60 1.47 4.24
CA THR A 301 3.00 2.13 5.41
C THR A 301 2.35 3.46 5.07
N ASN A 302 1.34 3.86 5.84
CA ASN A 302 0.83 5.23 5.88
C ASN A 302 1.31 6.01 7.12
N VAL A 303 2.49 5.69 7.66
CA VAL A 303 3.04 6.35 8.84
C VAL A 303 3.25 7.83 8.59
N LYS A 304 2.82 8.68 9.53
CA LYS A 304 3.00 10.13 9.44
C LYS A 304 4.39 10.54 9.94
N THR A 305 4.96 11.63 9.40
CA THR A 305 6.23 12.20 9.91
C THR A 305 6.12 12.72 11.34
N SER A 306 4.91 12.84 11.91
CA SER A 306 4.72 13.08 13.34
C SER A 306 4.96 11.84 14.23
N LYS A 307 5.12 10.66 13.63
CA LYS A 307 5.34 9.37 14.31
C LYS A 307 6.73 8.77 14.07
N ILE A 308 7.52 9.37 13.19
CA ILE A 308 8.89 8.97 12.85
C ILE A 308 9.77 10.21 12.78
N GLU A 309 11.08 10.08 12.85
CA GLU A 309 11.95 11.26 12.70
C GLU A 309 11.90 11.82 11.27
N ASN A 310 12.02 10.94 10.27
CA ASN A 310 11.86 11.23 8.85
C ASN A 310 11.79 9.91 8.05
N TYR A 311 11.30 9.97 6.80
CA TYR A 311 11.23 8.78 5.94
C TYR A 311 12.59 8.23 5.54
N SER A 312 13.63 9.05 5.42
CA SER A 312 14.97 8.57 5.04
C SER A 312 15.50 7.56 6.04
N GLU A 313 15.40 7.84 7.34
CA GLU A 313 15.83 6.94 8.40
C GLU A 313 15.01 5.64 8.40
N LEU A 314 13.68 5.74 8.22
CA LEU A 314 12.83 4.55 8.11
C LEU A 314 13.25 3.67 6.93
N ILE A 315 13.45 4.26 5.75
CA ILE A 315 13.91 3.54 4.56
C ILE A 315 15.27 2.92 4.82
N GLU A 316 16.22 3.66 5.40
CA GLU A 316 17.53 3.13 5.76
C GLU A 316 17.40 1.91 6.69
N ARG A 317 16.55 1.94 7.72
CA ARG A 317 16.29 0.78 8.58
C ARG A 317 15.73 -0.41 7.79
N VAL A 318 14.80 -0.18 6.87
CA VAL A 318 14.24 -1.22 5.98
C VAL A 318 15.35 -1.82 5.10
N ILE A 319 16.18 -1.01 4.44
CA ILE A 319 17.26 -1.48 3.58
C ILE A 319 18.33 -2.25 4.38
N HIS A 320 18.70 -1.78 5.57
CA HIS A 320 19.66 -2.50 6.43
C HIS A 320 19.12 -3.85 6.91
N THR A 321 17.80 -3.95 7.11
CA THR A 321 17.12 -5.19 7.53
C THR A 321 17.12 -6.23 6.42
N PHE A 322 16.78 -5.85 5.18
CA PHE A 322 16.58 -6.80 4.08
C PHE A 322 17.74 -6.93 3.08
N ARG A 323 18.66 -5.95 3.06
CA ARG A 323 19.87 -5.92 2.24
C ARG A 323 19.63 -6.26 0.75
N PRO A 324 18.73 -5.53 0.06
CA PRO A 324 18.46 -5.77 -1.36
C PRO A 324 19.64 -5.50 -2.28
N GLY A 325 19.71 -6.18 -3.42
CA GLY A 325 20.59 -5.80 -4.52
C GLY A 325 20.09 -4.58 -5.29
N ARG A 326 18.77 -4.39 -5.35
CA ARG A 326 18.12 -3.17 -5.87
C ARG A 326 16.76 -2.96 -5.22
N PHE A 327 16.32 -1.71 -5.16
CA PHE A 327 15.01 -1.38 -4.61
C PHE A 327 14.43 -0.12 -5.22
N THR A 328 13.13 -0.01 -5.11
CA THR A 328 12.32 1.12 -5.54
C THR A 328 11.62 1.71 -4.33
N VAL A 329 11.50 3.04 -4.27
CA VAL A 329 10.72 3.73 -3.25
C VAL A 329 9.66 4.58 -3.92
N THR A 330 8.40 4.42 -3.50
CA THR A 330 7.28 5.28 -3.85
C THR A 330 6.83 6.07 -2.62
N LEU A 331 6.58 7.36 -2.78
CA LEU A 331 5.87 8.18 -1.80
C LEU A 331 4.73 8.87 -2.52
N PHE A 332 3.52 8.40 -2.26
CA PHE A 332 2.28 9.02 -2.70
C PHE A 332 1.74 9.87 -1.54
N ALA A 333 1.32 11.11 -1.79
CA ALA A 333 0.74 11.98 -0.77
C ALA A 333 -0.25 12.98 -1.39
N ASP A 334 -1.28 13.37 -0.63
CA ASP A 334 -2.13 14.49 -1.01
C ASP A 334 -1.50 15.86 -0.71
N ASP A 335 -2.08 16.92 -1.24
CA ASP A 335 -1.62 18.30 -1.08
C ASP A 335 -1.82 18.86 0.33
N HIS A 336 -2.68 18.25 1.15
CA HIS A 336 -2.93 18.63 2.54
C HIS A 336 -1.92 18.01 3.52
N TRP A 337 -0.96 17.26 3.00
CA TRP A 337 0.14 16.63 3.73
C TRP A 337 0.92 17.64 4.61
N ASP A 338 0.84 17.51 5.94
CA ASP A 338 1.61 18.35 6.87
C ASP A 338 2.96 17.70 7.22
N ILE A 339 4.04 18.23 6.67
CA ILE A 339 5.40 17.93 7.15
C ILE A 339 5.94 19.16 7.87
N GLN A 340 6.00 19.08 9.20
CA GLN A 340 6.70 20.06 10.02
C GLN A 340 8.22 19.78 10.15
N HIS A 341 8.71 18.59 9.75
CA HIS A 341 10.04 18.12 10.18
C HIS A 341 11.09 17.69 9.13
N GLU A 342 10.81 17.55 7.83
CA GLU A 342 11.83 17.09 6.85
C GLU A 342 12.98 18.08 6.57
N LEU A 343 12.82 19.38 6.88
CA LEU A 343 13.75 20.43 6.44
C LEU A 343 14.96 20.69 7.35
N HIS A 344 15.27 19.84 8.33
CA HIS A 344 16.43 20.07 9.21
C HIS A 344 17.81 19.89 8.53
N ARG A 345 17.87 19.70 7.20
CA ARG A 345 19.12 19.64 6.42
C ARG A 345 19.17 20.52 5.17
N THR A 346 18.41 21.62 5.10
CA THR A 346 18.58 22.60 4.00
C THR A 346 19.09 23.94 4.52
N PRO A 347 20.12 24.56 3.91
CA PRO A 347 20.60 25.88 4.32
C PRO A 347 19.52 26.96 4.14
N SER A 348 19.54 27.92 5.05
CA SER A 348 18.61 29.05 5.15
C SER A 348 18.27 29.75 3.83
N LYS A 349 16.97 30.01 3.65
CA LYS A 349 16.33 30.81 2.59
C LYS A 349 17.04 32.15 2.33
N GLN A 350 17.29 32.45 1.07
CA GLN A 350 17.41 33.83 0.59
C GLN A 350 16.64 34.00 -0.72
N CYS A 351 15.84 35.07 -0.78
CA CYS A 351 15.03 35.60 -1.89
C CYS A 351 13.75 34.82 -2.26
N LEU A 352 12.60 35.49 -2.12
CA LEU A 352 11.99 36.29 -3.20
C LEU A 352 10.87 37.16 -2.60
N SER A 353 10.95 38.47 -2.85
CA SER A 353 9.85 39.41 -2.73
C SER A 353 9.08 39.41 -4.05
N ASP A 354 7.75 39.40 -4.00
CA ASP A 354 6.89 40.37 -4.72
C ASP A 354 5.41 40.08 -4.42
N GLU A 355 4.70 41.16 -4.13
CA GLU A 355 3.28 41.20 -3.73
C GLU A 355 2.39 41.25 -4.97
N HIS A 356 1.34 40.40 -5.02
CA HIS A 356 -0.05 40.74 -5.35
C HIS A 356 -0.88 39.47 -5.58
N THR A 357 -1.43 38.90 -4.51
CA THR A 357 -2.58 37.99 -4.55
C THR A 357 -3.26 37.98 -3.18
N THR A 358 -4.57 37.81 -3.17
CA THR A 358 -5.47 37.79 -2.02
C THR A 358 -4.95 36.88 -0.88
N LEU A 359 -5.06 37.35 0.37
CA LEU A 359 -4.45 36.72 1.57
C LEU A 359 -4.86 35.25 1.84
N LEU A 360 -5.93 34.76 1.21
CA LEU A 360 -6.35 33.35 1.30
C LEU A 360 -5.70 32.44 0.24
N ASP A 361 -5.09 33.02 -0.81
CA ASP A 361 -4.39 32.27 -1.87
C ASP A 361 -2.90 32.11 -1.60
N GLN A 362 -2.28 33.02 -0.84
CA GLN A 362 -0.84 32.96 -0.58
C GLN A 362 -0.45 31.81 0.35
N GLU A 363 -1.23 31.53 1.39
CA GLU A 363 -0.94 30.42 2.31
C GLU A 363 -1.14 29.07 1.62
N SER A 364 -2.27 28.88 0.92
CA SER A 364 -2.55 27.66 0.16
C SER A 364 -1.52 27.42 -0.95
N PHE A 365 -1.13 28.45 -1.69
CA PHE A 365 -0.08 28.37 -2.71
C PHE A 365 1.31 28.10 -2.13
N GLN A 366 1.64 28.67 -0.97
CA GLN A 366 2.90 28.39 -0.28
C GLN A 366 2.94 26.98 0.31
N ILE A 367 1.83 26.50 0.87
CA ILE A 367 1.69 25.14 1.41
C ILE A 367 1.81 24.12 0.29
N HIS A 368 1.05 24.27 -0.80
CA HIS A 368 1.12 23.42 -1.99
C HIS A 368 2.54 23.37 -2.57
N ASN A 369 3.19 24.51 -2.82
CA ASN A 369 4.59 24.53 -3.28
C ASN A 369 5.56 23.92 -2.27
N SER A 370 5.32 24.06 -0.97
CA SER A 370 6.17 23.44 0.05
C SER A 370 6.05 21.93 0.05
N ASN A 371 4.84 21.38 -0.11
CA ASN A 371 4.55 19.95 -0.14
C ASN A 371 5.07 19.32 -1.43
N LEU A 372 4.90 20.01 -2.56
CA LEU A 372 5.52 19.68 -3.83
C LEU A 372 7.04 19.55 -3.69
N MET A 373 7.69 20.57 -3.12
CA MET A 373 9.15 20.59 -2.92
C MET A 373 9.63 19.54 -1.91
N LYS A 374 8.84 19.22 -0.89
CA LYS A 374 9.15 18.17 0.10
C LYS A 374 9.15 16.81 -0.56
N THR A 375 8.06 16.42 -1.22
CA THR A 375 7.95 15.15 -1.97
C THR A 375 9.03 15.10 -3.05
N TYR A 376 9.22 16.18 -3.82
CA TYR A 376 10.31 16.29 -4.79
C TYR A 376 11.70 16.14 -4.17
N SER A 377 11.94 16.63 -2.94
CA SER A 377 13.22 16.50 -2.25
C SER A 377 13.38 15.16 -1.50
N ALA A 378 12.30 14.42 -1.27
CA ALA A 378 12.30 13.15 -0.57
C ALA A 378 13.30 12.17 -1.20
N PHE A 379 14.04 11.44 -0.36
CA PHE A 379 14.98 10.39 -0.79
C PHE A 379 16.18 10.87 -1.61
N THR A 380 16.37 12.18 -1.81
CA THR A 380 17.53 12.70 -2.55
C THR A 380 18.84 12.44 -1.80
N ASN A 381 18.77 12.38 -0.46
CA ASN A 381 19.92 12.23 0.42
C ASN A 381 19.68 11.08 1.43
N LEU A 382 19.43 9.87 0.94
CA LEU A 382 19.46 8.69 1.80
C LEU A 382 20.92 8.43 2.22
N ALA A 383 21.17 8.28 3.52
CA ALA A 383 22.48 7.98 4.08
C ALA A 383 22.82 6.49 3.98
N LEU A 384 22.65 5.92 2.79
CA LEU A 384 22.96 4.51 2.47
C LEU A 384 24.46 4.25 2.22
N GLY A 385 25.32 5.23 2.53
CA GLY A 385 26.75 5.20 2.27
C GLY A 385 27.10 5.04 0.77
N ASP A 386 28.30 4.54 0.51
CA ASP A 386 28.78 4.18 -0.85
C ASP A 386 28.27 2.79 -1.29
N GLU A 387 27.28 2.21 -0.60
CA GLU A 387 26.76 0.88 -0.93
C GLU A 387 25.70 0.92 -2.03
N TYR A 388 24.92 2.00 -2.12
CA TYR A 388 23.82 2.13 -3.07
C TYR A 388 23.92 3.41 -3.87
N LYS A 389 23.53 3.35 -5.15
CA LYS A 389 23.41 4.52 -6.03
C LYS A 389 21.98 4.74 -6.48
N LEU A 390 21.57 6.01 -6.49
CA LEU A 390 20.35 6.44 -7.16
C LEU A 390 20.49 6.21 -8.67
N LYS A 391 19.52 5.49 -9.24
CA LYS A 391 19.47 5.15 -10.68
C LYS A 391 18.56 6.07 -11.45
N SER A 392 17.40 6.39 -10.89
CA SER A 392 16.45 7.32 -11.45
C SER A 392 15.55 7.87 -10.35
N LYS A 393 15.03 9.07 -10.61
CA LYS A 393 14.04 9.73 -9.78
C LYS A 393 13.04 10.40 -10.71
N THR A 394 11.77 10.14 -10.47
CA THR A 394 10.66 10.73 -11.20
C THR A 394 9.69 11.30 -10.19
N PHE A 395 9.33 12.55 -10.39
CA PHE A 395 8.27 13.22 -9.67
C PHE A 395 7.08 13.33 -10.61
N TYR A 396 5.88 13.06 -10.11
CA TYR A 396 4.64 13.16 -10.86
C TYR A 396 3.57 13.82 -10.00
N GLU A 397 2.88 14.78 -10.58
CA GLU A 397 1.73 15.46 -9.98
C GLU A 397 0.48 15.01 -10.72
N PHE A 398 -0.52 14.56 -9.97
CA PHE A 398 -1.82 14.17 -10.51
C PHE A 398 -2.80 15.33 -10.38
N THR A 399 -3.79 15.34 -11.27
CA THR A 399 -4.99 16.16 -11.09
C THR A 399 -5.65 15.82 -9.76
N GLY A 400 -6.17 16.83 -9.05
CA GLY A 400 -6.77 16.64 -7.72
C GLY A 400 -5.82 16.81 -6.53
N GLY A 401 -4.58 17.24 -6.78
CA GLY A 401 -3.65 17.60 -5.70
C GLY A 401 -3.01 16.40 -5.03
N TYR A 402 -2.60 15.40 -5.82
CA TYR A 402 -1.80 14.28 -5.33
C TYR A 402 -0.44 14.28 -5.99
N ASN A 403 0.57 13.88 -5.23
CA ASN A 403 1.95 13.87 -5.67
C ASN A 403 2.55 12.49 -5.46
N LEU A 404 3.35 12.03 -6.42
CA LEU A 404 4.11 10.79 -6.34
C LEU A 404 5.58 11.06 -6.61
N THR A 405 6.43 10.63 -5.69
CA THR A 405 7.86 10.44 -5.96
C THR A 405 8.18 8.97 -6.14
N PHE A 406 8.77 8.65 -7.28
CA PHE A 406 9.22 7.31 -7.64
C PHE A 406 10.74 7.32 -7.83
N THR A 407 11.45 6.54 -7.02
CA THR A 407 12.92 6.48 -7.04
C THR A 407 13.42 5.06 -7.14
N ASN A 408 14.47 4.84 -7.91
CA ASN A 408 15.10 3.54 -8.07
C ASN A 408 16.55 3.60 -7.60
N PHE A 409 16.98 2.59 -6.86
CA PHE A 409 18.32 2.43 -6.34
C PHE A 409 18.87 1.06 -6.69
N ALA A 410 20.20 0.97 -6.81
CA ALA A 410 20.89 -0.30 -7.00
C ALA A 410 22.19 -0.32 -6.20
N LYS A 411 22.56 -1.49 -5.70
CA LYS A 411 23.83 -1.71 -5.03
C LYS A 411 24.99 -1.41 -5.96
N ILE A 412 26.02 -0.75 -5.46
CA ILE A 412 27.28 -0.50 -6.16
C ILE A 412 28.04 -1.82 -6.19
N LYS A 413 28.45 -2.23 -7.39
CA LYS A 413 29.21 -3.48 -7.61
C LYS A 413 30.69 -3.27 -7.37
#